data_AF-A0A059IZ66-F1
#
_entry.id   AF-A0A059IZ66-F1
#
_cell.length_a   1.000
_cell.length_b   1.000
_cell.length_c   1.000
_cell.angle_alpha   90.00
_cell.angle_beta   90.00
_cell.angle_gamma   90.00
#
_symmetry.space_group_name_H-M   'P 1'
#
loop_
_entity.id
_entity.type
_entity.pdbx_description
1 polymer ?
#
loop_
_entity_poly.entity_id
_entity_poly.type
_entity_poly.pdbx_seq_one_letter_code
_entity_poly.pdbx_strand_id
1 'polypeptide(L)'
;MSSAVAELDGYLHSMLSLKPPGVSGSKINGITSLCTANVQSESVLIQKIYTHFKRAPGTHKLGVLYVVDSVTRQWVELARKAGQQIGGSAPDGTYAAGVNRVTELLPVLMTDIINNAPEDQKVRVLLDMNQTQYLLQGGKQKLPCSAEYDRPRHTPAWRCLKTPKSPYHETPLSPLYL
;
A
#
# COMPACT_ATOMS: atom_id res chain seq x y z
N MET A 1 14.30 16.36 -17.77
CA MET A 1 13.70 15.17 -17.13
C MET A 1 14.83 14.30 -16.64
N SER A 2 14.78 13.82 -15.39
CA SER A 2 15.78 12.86 -14.89
C SER A 2 15.68 11.55 -15.70
N SER A 3 16.82 10.93 -16.02
CA SER A 3 16.89 9.68 -16.77
C SER A 3 16.02 8.58 -16.13
N ALA A 4 15.99 8.53 -14.80
CA ALA A 4 15.19 7.57 -14.04
C ALA A 4 13.68 7.67 -14.31
N VAL A 5 13.15 8.88 -14.53
CA VAL A 5 11.72 9.07 -14.80
C VAL A 5 11.35 8.56 -16.20
N ALA A 6 12.23 8.78 -17.19
CA ALA A 6 12.03 8.27 -18.54
C ALA A 6 12.12 6.74 -18.59
N GLU A 7 13.04 6.15 -17.82
CA GLU A 7 13.15 4.69 -17.69
C GLU A 7 11.92 4.09 -17.00
N LEU A 8 11.44 4.70 -15.92
CA LEU A 8 10.20 4.30 -15.25
C LEU A 8 9.01 4.32 -16.22
N ASP A 9 8.90 5.36 -17.04
CA ASP A 9 7.86 5.45 -18.06
C ASP A 9 7.90 4.30 -19.06
N GLY A 10 9.09 3.94 -19.52
CA GLY A 10 9.28 2.78 -20.39
C GLY A 10 8.81 1.48 -19.73
N TYR A 11 9.15 1.27 -18.45
CA TYR A 11 8.69 0.11 -17.70
C TYR A 11 7.17 0.08 -17.56
N LEU A 12 6.55 1.19 -17.13
CA LEU A 12 5.10 1.30 -16.97
C LEU A 12 4.37 1.11 -18.30
N HIS A 13 4.86 1.68 -19.39
CA HIS A 13 4.25 1.48 -20.70
C HIS A 13 4.29 0.02 -21.13
N SER A 14 5.42 -0.66 -20.88
CA SER A 14 5.58 -2.09 -21.19
C SER A 14 4.71 -3.03 -20.33
N MET A 15 4.11 -2.54 -19.24
CA MET A 15 3.15 -3.33 -18.45
C MET A 15 1.81 -3.49 -19.17
N LEU A 16 1.42 -2.51 -19.99
CA LEU A 16 0.17 -2.55 -20.75
C LEU A 16 0.20 -3.55 -21.91
N SER A 17 1.39 -3.95 -22.36
CA SER A 17 1.55 -4.95 -23.42
C SER A 17 1.60 -6.40 -22.90
N LEU A 18 1.63 -6.59 -21.59
CA LEU A 18 1.59 -7.92 -20.97
C LEU A 18 0.14 -8.41 -20.80
N LYS A 19 -0.03 -9.74 -20.75
CA LYS A 19 -1.33 -10.32 -20.38
C LYS A 19 -1.69 -9.93 -18.94
N PRO A 20 -2.98 -9.76 -18.61
CA PRO A 20 -3.43 -9.54 -17.23
C PRO A 20 -2.77 -10.53 -16.26
N PRO A 21 -2.23 -10.09 -15.11
CA PRO A 21 -2.42 -8.78 -14.46
C PRO A 21 -1.52 -7.64 -14.98
N GLY A 22 -0.85 -7.80 -16.12
CA GLY A 22 -0.07 -6.73 -16.75
C GLY A 22 1.33 -6.55 -16.16
N VAL A 23 1.82 -7.49 -15.36
CA VAL A 23 3.11 -7.36 -14.69
C VAL A 23 3.78 -8.71 -14.48
N SER A 24 5.12 -8.72 -14.46
CA SER A 24 5.94 -9.88 -14.11
C SER A 24 6.85 -9.57 -12.93
N GLY A 25 7.23 -10.57 -12.14
CA GLY A 25 8.10 -10.39 -10.97
C GLY A 25 9.43 -9.70 -11.30
N SER A 26 10.02 -10.02 -12.46
CA SER A 26 11.25 -9.36 -12.93
C SER A 26 11.04 -7.86 -13.16
N LYS A 27 9.91 -7.44 -13.76
CA LYS A 27 9.59 -6.02 -13.94
C LYS A 27 9.31 -5.32 -12.61
N ILE A 28 8.62 -5.98 -11.67
CA ILE A 28 8.41 -5.45 -10.31
C ILE A 28 9.77 -5.16 -9.68
N ASN A 29 10.68 -6.13 -9.66
CA ASN A 29 12.01 -5.97 -9.09
C ASN A 29 12.84 -4.87 -9.79
N GLY A 30 12.74 -4.75 -11.11
CA GLY A 30 13.40 -3.69 -11.89
C GLY A 30 12.90 -2.30 -11.51
N ILE A 31 11.57 -2.11 -11.46
CA ILE A 31 10.96 -0.84 -11.06
C ILE A 31 11.30 -0.52 -9.60
N THR A 32 11.19 -1.49 -8.70
CA THR A 32 11.53 -1.32 -7.28
C THR A 32 12.99 -0.88 -7.11
N SER A 33 13.92 -1.53 -7.82
CA SER A 33 15.33 -1.16 -7.79
C SER A 33 15.55 0.28 -8.27
N LEU A 34 14.93 0.66 -9.40
CA LEU A 34 14.99 2.02 -9.93
C LEU A 34 14.46 3.05 -8.93
N CYS A 35 13.30 2.79 -8.32
CA CYS A 35 12.70 3.68 -7.33
C CYS A 35 13.54 3.82 -6.05
N THR A 36 14.19 2.74 -5.62
CA THR A 36 15.05 2.77 -4.42
C THR A 36 16.37 3.47 -4.67
N ALA A 37 16.96 3.33 -5.87
CA ALA A 37 18.18 4.03 -6.25
C ALA A 37 17.97 5.55 -6.44
N ASN A 38 16.74 5.98 -6.77
CA ASN A 38 16.41 7.36 -7.11
C ASN A 38 15.46 8.02 -6.10
N VAL A 39 15.65 7.74 -4.81
CA VAL A 39 14.80 8.26 -3.73
C VAL A 39 14.74 9.79 -3.65
N GLN A 40 15.73 10.50 -4.20
CA GLN A 40 15.71 11.98 -4.30
C GLN A 40 14.60 12.52 -5.23
N SER A 41 14.04 11.66 -6.08
CA SER A 41 12.95 11.97 -7.00
C SER A 41 11.68 11.16 -6.68
N GLU A 42 11.54 10.69 -5.44
CA GLU A 42 10.43 9.87 -4.96
C GLU A 42 9.07 10.49 -5.27
N SER A 43 8.93 11.80 -5.11
CA SER A 43 7.69 12.54 -5.39
C SER A 43 7.25 12.36 -6.86
N VAL A 44 8.18 12.55 -7.80
CA VAL A 44 7.92 12.43 -9.24
C VAL A 44 7.69 10.97 -9.65
N LEU A 45 8.46 10.04 -9.09
CA LEU A 45 8.33 8.60 -9.37
C LEU A 45 6.97 8.06 -8.93
N ILE A 46 6.55 8.36 -7.68
CA ILE A 46 5.24 7.96 -7.16
C ILE A 46 4.11 8.62 -7.95
N GLN A 47 4.22 9.90 -8.29
CA GLN A 47 3.23 10.59 -9.10
C GLN A 47 3.04 9.92 -10.47
N LYS A 48 4.13 9.44 -11.08
CA LYS A 48 4.06 8.75 -12.37
C LYS A 48 3.37 7.40 -12.28
N ILE A 49 3.70 6.61 -11.26
CA ILE A 49 3.05 5.32 -10.99
C ILE A 49 1.55 5.54 -10.73
N TYR A 50 1.20 6.54 -9.91
CA TYR A 50 -0.20 6.90 -9.64
C TYR A 50 -0.95 7.30 -10.91
N THR A 51 -0.37 8.16 -11.74
CA THR A 51 -0.99 8.60 -12.99
C THR A 51 -1.19 7.42 -13.95
N HIS A 52 -0.22 6.50 -14.03
CA HIS A 52 -0.34 5.29 -14.83
C HIS A 52 -1.46 4.38 -14.31
N PHE A 53 -1.54 4.17 -12.99
CA PHE A 53 -2.60 3.39 -12.36
C PHE A 53 -4.00 3.91 -12.71
N LYS A 54 -4.22 5.24 -12.65
CA LYS A 54 -5.51 5.86 -12.96
C LYS A 54 -5.90 5.65 -14.43
N ARG A 55 -4.94 5.66 -15.35
CA ARG A 55 -5.15 5.48 -16.79
C ARG A 55 -5.23 4.01 -17.22
N ALA A 56 -4.68 3.09 -16.43
CA ALA A 56 -4.65 1.67 -16.76
C ALA A 56 -6.06 1.05 -16.74
N PRO A 57 -6.36 0.11 -17.65
CA PRO A 57 -7.62 -0.62 -17.62
C PRO A 57 -7.74 -1.47 -16.35
N GLY A 58 -8.98 -1.74 -15.91
CA GLY A 58 -9.27 -2.46 -14.65
C GLY A 58 -8.49 -3.77 -14.47
N THR A 59 -8.23 -4.50 -15.56
CA THR A 59 -7.49 -5.77 -15.58
C THR A 59 -6.00 -5.65 -15.26
N HIS A 60 -5.41 -4.44 -15.40
CA HIS A 60 -3.98 -4.18 -15.18
C HIS A 60 -3.72 -3.38 -13.90
N LYS A 61 -4.76 -2.84 -13.25
CA LYS A 61 -4.65 -2.06 -11.99
C LYS A 61 -4.01 -2.88 -10.87
N LEU A 62 -4.32 -4.17 -10.78
CA LEU A 62 -3.70 -5.07 -9.79
C LEU A 62 -2.19 -5.17 -9.98
N GLY A 63 -1.70 -5.27 -11.22
CA GLY A 63 -0.27 -5.36 -11.49
C GLY A 63 0.49 -4.10 -11.10
N VAL A 64 -0.12 -2.92 -11.31
CA VAL A 64 0.46 -1.64 -10.87
C VAL A 64 0.44 -1.53 -9.34
N LEU A 65 -0.58 -2.05 -8.67
CA LEU A 65 -0.61 -2.08 -7.21
C LEU A 65 0.51 -2.95 -6.63
N TYR A 66 0.84 -4.09 -7.24
CA TYR A 66 1.97 -4.92 -6.82
C TYR A 66 3.32 -4.18 -6.91
N VAL A 67 3.47 -3.29 -7.89
CA VAL A 67 4.65 -2.42 -7.98
C VAL A 67 4.68 -1.44 -6.81
N VAL A 68 3.56 -0.77 -6.51
CA VAL A 68 3.47 0.16 -5.39
C VAL A 68 3.78 -0.54 -4.06
N ASP A 69 3.18 -1.70 -3.79
CA ASP A 69 3.45 -2.51 -2.58
C ASP A 69 4.94 -2.87 -2.47
N SER A 70 5.55 -3.38 -3.54
CA SER A 70 6.97 -3.75 -3.55
C SER A 70 7.89 -2.56 -3.26
N VAL A 71 7.65 -1.41 -3.91
CA VAL A 71 8.41 -0.17 -3.68
C VAL A 71 8.29 0.29 -2.23
N THR A 72 7.08 0.32 -1.69
CA THR A 72 6.83 0.75 -0.30
C THR A 72 7.50 -0.17 0.70
N ARG A 73 7.41 -1.50 0.53
CA ARG A 73 8.11 -2.46 1.42
C ARG A 73 9.61 -2.21 1.43
N GLN A 74 10.20 -2.00 0.26
CA GLN A 74 11.62 -1.76 0.15
C GLN A 74 12.04 -0.43 0.78
N TRP A 75 11.25 0.63 0.59
CA TRP A 75 11.50 1.92 1.23
C TRP A 75 11.31 1.88 2.75
N VAL A 76 10.34 1.13 3.28
CA VAL A 76 10.21 0.94 4.74
C VAL A 76 11.45 0.28 5.33
N GLU A 77 11.97 -0.76 4.67
CA GLU A 77 13.18 -1.45 5.12
C GLU A 77 14.41 -0.54 5.06
N LEU A 78 14.57 0.23 3.98
CA LEU A 78 15.67 1.17 3.82
C LEU A 78 15.58 2.36 4.78
N ALA A 79 14.38 2.88 5.02
CA ALA A 79 14.14 3.94 6.02
C ALA A 79 14.55 3.46 7.41
N ARG A 80 14.16 2.23 7.79
CA ARG A 80 14.55 1.63 9.08
C ARG A 80 16.06 1.47 9.19
N LYS A 81 16.72 0.97 8.15
CA LYS A 81 18.19 0.83 8.10
C LYS A 81 18.91 2.17 8.18
N ALA A 82 18.33 3.22 7.59
CA ALA A 82 18.86 4.57 7.64
C ALA A 82 18.51 5.33 8.93
N GLY A 83 17.77 4.72 9.87
CA GLY A 83 17.31 5.37 11.10
C GLY A 83 16.29 6.50 10.86
N GLN A 84 15.66 6.54 9.68
CA GLN A 84 14.65 7.52 9.34
C GLN A 84 13.32 7.17 10.02
N GLN A 85 12.71 8.13 10.71
CA GLN A 85 11.38 7.95 11.25
C GLN A 85 10.33 8.10 10.15
N ILE A 86 9.48 7.08 10.02
CA ILE A 86 8.34 7.08 9.09
C ILE A 86 7.24 7.95 9.71
N GLY A 87 6.85 9.01 9.02
CA GLY A 87 5.80 9.93 9.46
C GLY A 87 5.75 11.21 8.62
N GLY A 88 4.74 12.06 8.86
CA GLY A 88 4.47 13.26 8.06
C GLY A 88 5.53 14.37 8.10
N SER A 89 6.54 14.26 8.98
CA SER A 89 7.65 15.22 9.09
C SER A 89 8.93 14.77 8.40
N ALA A 90 8.91 13.67 7.65
CA ALA A 90 10.08 13.20 6.92
C ALA A 90 10.45 14.17 5.78
N PRO A 91 11.73 14.55 5.64
CA PRO A 91 12.16 15.49 4.60
C PRO A 91 12.07 14.85 3.22
N ASP A 92 11.75 15.66 2.22
CA ASP A 92 11.72 15.26 0.82
C ASP A 92 13.09 14.70 0.37
N GLY A 93 13.03 13.77 -0.57
CA GLY A 93 14.18 13.00 -1.05
C GLY A 93 14.59 11.84 -0.14
N THR A 94 13.75 11.47 0.84
CA THR A 94 14.03 10.36 1.77
C THR A 94 13.07 9.18 1.61
N TYR A 95 13.50 8.00 2.06
CA TYR A 95 12.68 6.79 2.02
C TYR A 95 11.42 6.96 2.88
N ALA A 96 11.55 7.60 4.05
CA ALA A 96 10.42 7.89 4.93
C ALA A 96 9.38 8.83 4.28
N ALA A 97 9.81 9.88 3.55
CA ALA A 97 8.91 10.77 2.82
C ALA A 97 8.20 10.05 1.67
N GLY A 98 8.92 9.19 0.94
CA GLY A 98 8.33 8.33 -0.09
C GLY A 98 7.24 7.40 0.47
N VAL A 99 7.50 6.78 1.62
CA VAL A 99 6.54 5.92 2.31
C VAL A 99 5.30 6.71 2.78
N ASN A 100 5.49 7.91 3.33
CA ASN A 100 4.38 8.75 3.77
C ASN A 100 3.47 9.12 2.57
N ARG A 101 4.05 9.53 1.45
CA ARG A 101 3.30 9.85 0.22
C ARG A 101 2.50 8.67 -0.31
N VAL A 102 3.08 7.47 -0.35
CA VAL A 102 2.30 6.29 -0.76
C VAL A 102 1.15 6.06 0.20
N THR A 103 1.37 6.19 1.51
CA THR A 103 0.34 6.01 2.54
C THR A 103 -0.86 6.94 2.33
N GLU A 104 -0.62 8.19 1.93
CA GLU A 104 -1.68 9.16 1.63
C GLU A 104 -2.48 8.82 0.35
N LEU A 105 -1.83 8.17 -0.63
CA LEU A 105 -2.47 7.78 -1.90
C LEU A 105 -3.22 6.44 -1.81
N LEU A 106 -2.89 5.59 -0.83
CA LEU A 106 -3.49 4.25 -0.68
C LEU A 106 -5.02 4.25 -0.63
N PRO A 107 -5.71 5.14 0.11
CA PRO A 107 -7.18 5.17 0.13
C PRO A 107 -7.78 5.41 -1.26
N VAL A 108 -7.17 6.33 -2.02
CA VAL A 108 -7.63 6.68 -3.36
C VAL A 108 -7.43 5.51 -4.34
N LEU A 109 -6.30 4.81 -4.23
CA LEU A 109 -6.01 3.61 -5.04
C LEU A 109 -7.00 2.48 -4.72
N MET A 110 -7.34 2.28 -3.44
CA MET A 110 -8.32 1.27 -3.03
C MET A 110 -9.71 1.56 -3.60
N THR A 111 -10.21 2.78 -3.44
CA THR A 111 -11.54 3.17 -3.97
C THR A 111 -11.61 2.93 -5.48
N ASP A 112 -10.54 3.25 -6.21
CA ASP A 112 -10.49 3.05 -7.65
C ASP A 112 -10.52 1.56 -8.05
N ILE A 113 -9.80 0.69 -7.33
CA ILE A 113 -9.85 -0.77 -7.54
C ILE A 113 -11.23 -1.34 -7.20
N ILE A 114 -11.82 -0.95 -6.07
CA ILE A 114 -13.14 -1.46 -5.65
C ILE A 114 -14.19 -1.14 -6.72
N ASN A 115 -14.07 0.02 -7.36
CA ASN A 115 -15.00 0.48 -8.39
C ASN A 115 -14.73 -0.09 -9.79
N ASN A 116 -13.46 -0.31 -10.17
CA ASN A 116 -13.08 -0.61 -11.57
C ASN A 116 -12.46 -2.00 -11.79
N ALA A 117 -11.99 -2.69 -10.75
CA ALA A 117 -11.38 -4.01 -10.89
C ALA A 117 -12.45 -5.11 -10.86
N PRO A 118 -12.23 -6.23 -11.58
CA PRO A 118 -13.11 -7.40 -11.50
C PRO A 118 -13.02 -8.06 -10.12
N GLU A 119 -14.08 -8.76 -9.73
CA GLU A 119 -14.36 -9.20 -8.35
C GLU A 119 -13.31 -10.17 -7.77
N ASP A 120 -12.70 -10.96 -8.64
CA ASP A 120 -11.57 -11.88 -8.36
C ASP A 120 -10.32 -11.14 -7.84
N GLN A 121 -10.12 -9.88 -8.25
CA GLN A 121 -8.95 -9.09 -7.88
C GLN A 121 -9.14 -8.30 -6.59
N LYS A 122 -10.39 -7.98 -6.21
CA LYS A 122 -10.72 -7.17 -5.03
C LYS A 122 -10.29 -7.84 -3.72
N VAL A 123 -10.41 -9.17 -3.63
CA VAL A 123 -10.08 -9.95 -2.42
C VAL A 123 -8.58 -9.95 -2.13
N ARG A 124 -7.72 -10.01 -3.16
CA ARG A 124 -6.26 -9.98 -3.02
C ARG A 124 -5.75 -8.63 -2.54
N VAL A 125 -6.35 -7.56 -3.04
CA VAL A 125 -5.99 -6.17 -2.69
C VAL A 125 -6.25 -5.90 -1.21
N LEU A 126 -7.38 -6.40 -0.66
CA LEU A 126 -7.71 -6.26 0.76
C LEU A 126 -6.72 -6.98 1.68
N LEU A 127 -6.17 -8.12 1.25
CA LEU A 127 -5.21 -8.91 2.03
C LEU A 127 -3.80 -8.27 2.06
N ASP A 128 -3.27 -7.88 0.89
CA ASP A 128 -1.92 -7.29 0.79
C ASP A 128 -1.85 -5.89 1.45
N MET A 129 -2.96 -5.17 1.48
CA MET A 129 -3.05 -3.85 2.10
C MET A 129 -3.01 -3.89 3.64
N ASN A 130 -3.65 -4.88 4.26
CA ASN A 130 -3.53 -5.09 5.71
C ASN A 130 -2.07 -5.44 6.08
N GLN A 131 -1.40 -6.16 5.17
CA GLN A 131 0.03 -6.48 5.25
C GLN A 131 0.90 -5.21 5.07
N THR A 132 0.53 -4.25 4.22
CA THR A 132 1.30 -3.00 4.14
C THR A 132 1.11 -2.12 5.38
N GLN A 133 -0.12 -2.02 5.89
CA GLN A 133 -0.45 -1.20 7.07
C GLN A 133 0.24 -1.68 8.36
N TYR A 134 0.38 -3.00 8.62
CA TYR A 134 1.12 -3.44 9.83
C TYR A 134 2.62 -3.12 9.79
N LEU A 135 3.23 -3.13 8.59
CA LEU A 135 4.65 -2.80 8.42
C LEU A 135 4.91 -1.32 8.72
N LEU A 136 3.99 -0.45 8.29
CA LEU A 136 4.06 0.98 8.55
C LEU A 136 3.90 1.32 10.05
N GLN A 137 3.12 0.54 10.80
CA GLN A 137 2.95 0.70 12.24
C GLN A 137 4.04 0.03 13.10
N GLY A 138 5.16 -0.40 12.49
CA GLY A 138 6.30 -0.96 13.22
C GLY A 138 6.03 -2.30 13.90
N GLY A 139 5.06 -3.09 13.41
CA GLY A 139 4.76 -4.43 13.93
C GLY A 139 4.26 -4.48 15.38
N LYS A 140 3.89 -3.36 16.01
CA LYS A 140 3.50 -3.31 17.43
C LYS A 140 2.00 -3.43 17.70
N GLN A 141 1.14 -3.33 16.69
CA GLN A 141 -0.26 -3.70 16.84
C GLN A 141 -0.49 -5.10 16.26
N LYS A 142 -0.79 -6.07 17.14
CA LYS A 142 -1.47 -7.30 16.70
C LYS A 142 -2.79 -6.88 16.05
N LEU A 143 -2.90 -7.09 14.74
CA LEU A 143 -4.16 -6.89 14.03
C LEU A 143 -5.22 -7.87 14.56
N PRO A 144 -6.47 -7.43 14.77
CA PRO A 144 -7.54 -8.27 15.30
C PRO A 144 -8.10 -9.28 14.29
N CYS A 145 -7.61 -9.35 13.06
CA CYS A 145 -8.06 -10.30 12.05
C CYS A 145 -6.89 -10.81 11.20
N SER A 146 -6.29 -11.93 11.61
CA SER A 146 -5.66 -12.85 10.67
C SER A 146 -6.79 -13.63 10.00
N ALA A 147 -7.11 -13.31 8.74
CA ALA A 147 -7.93 -14.19 7.93
C ALA A 147 -7.05 -15.37 7.51
N GLU A 148 -7.09 -16.45 8.29
CA GLU A 148 -6.58 -17.76 7.89
C GLU A 148 -7.35 -18.18 6.63
N TYR A 149 -6.73 -18.07 5.46
CA TYR A 149 -7.36 -18.47 4.19
C TYR A 149 -7.03 -19.94 3.91
N ASP A 150 -7.74 -20.82 4.62
CA ASP A 150 -7.79 -22.23 4.25
C ASP A 150 -8.68 -22.38 3.00
N ARG A 151 -8.16 -23.03 1.96
CA ARG A 151 -8.87 -23.25 0.68
C ARG A 151 -9.42 -24.69 0.69
N PRO A 152 -10.56 -24.99 0.04
CA PRO A 152 -11.87 -24.35 0.05
C PRO A 152 -12.98 -25.34 0.50
N ARG A 153 -13.99 -24.89 1.24
CA ARG A 153 -15.41 -25.33 1.08
C ARG A 153 -16.32 -24.59 2.07
N HIS A 154 -17.39 -24.02 1.53
CA HIS A 154 -18.55 -23.40 2.21
C HIS A 154 -18.42 -21.93 2.67
N THR A 155 -19.25 -21.10 2.03
CA THR A 155 -19.85 -19.79 2.39
C THR A 155 -19.14 -18.89 3.41
N PRO A 156 -18.84 -17.62 3.07
CA PRO A 156 -18.18 -16.70 4.00
C PRO A 156 -19.19 -16.17 5.04
N ALA A 157 -19.01 -16.59 6.30
CA ALA A 157 -19.61 -15.92 7.45
C ALA A 157 -18.60 -14.89 8.00
N TRP A 158 -18.85 -13.60 7.77
CA TRP A 158 -18.05 -12.52 8.33
C TRP A 158 -18.31 -12.40 9.84
N ARG A 159 -17.47 -13.03 10.66
CA ARG A 159 -17.52 -12.86 12.12
C ARG A 159 -16.36 -11.97 12.57
N CYS A 160 -16.57 -10.66 12.53
CA CYS A 160 -15.71 -9.67 13.20
C CYS A 160 -15.77 -9.91 14.71
N LEU A 161 -14.69 -10.41 15.32
CA LEU A 161 -14.54 -10.38 16.78
C LEU A 161 -13.29 -9.58 17.14
N LYS A 162 -13.54 -8.38 17.68
CA LYS A 162 -12.92 -7.76 18.88
C LYS A 162 -12.73 -6.27 18.65
N THR A 163 -13.67 -5.51 19.22
CA THR A 163 -13.51 -4.09 19.52
C THR A 163 -12.35 -3.93 20.53
N PRO A 164 -11.36 -3.07 20.29
CA PRO A 164 -10.44 -2.66 21.34
C PRO A 164 -11.17 -1.71 22.32
N LYS A 165 -11.08 -2.01 23.62
CA LYS A 165 -11.55 -1.12 24.69
C LYS A 165 -10.78 0.21 24.63
N SER A 166 -11.53 1.31 24.54
CA SER A 166 -11.03 2.68 24.68
C SER A 166 -10.48 2.92 26.10
N PRO A 167 -9.30 3.54 26.28
CA PRO A 167 -8.80 3.97 27.57
C PRO A 167 -9.07 5.48 27.74
N TYR A 168 -10.31 5.86 28.06
CA TYR A 168 -10.60 7.22 28.51
C TYR A 168 -11.62 7.19 29.65
N HIS A 169 -11.13 7.58 30.84
CA HIS A 169 -11.83 8.17 31.98
C HIS A 169 -13.09 7.46 32.52
N GLU A 170 -12.91 6.65 33.56
CA GLU A 170 -13.95 6.47 34.59
C GLU A 170 -13.81 7.60 35.62
N THR A 171 -14.69 8.59 35.52
CA THR A 171 -15.08 9.42 36.67
C THR A 171 -16.53 9.05 37.01
N PRO A 172 -16.80 8.51 38.21
CA PRO A 172 -18.15 8.10 38.60
C PRO A 172 -18.99 9.34 38.94
N LEU A 173 -20.04 9.56 38.14
CA LEU A 173 -21.15 10.43 38.47
C LEU A 173 -22.04 9.72 39.50
N SER A 174 -21.96 10.16 40.75
CA SER A 174 -22.96 9.83 41.77
C SER A 174 -24.29 10.54 41.44
N PRO A 175 -25.44 9.85 41.53
CA PRO A 175 -26.75 10.45 41.40
C PRO A 175 -27.22 10.99 42.76
N LEU A 176 -27.52 12.29 42.84
CA LEU A 176 -28.37 12.85 43.91
C LEU A 176 -29.56 13.56 43.26
N TYR A 177 -30.69 12.87 43.32
CA TYR A 177 -32.03 13.45 43.28
C TYR A 177 -32.49 13.57 44.75
N LEU A 178 -33.03 14.75 45.10
CA LEU A 178 -33.62 15.18 46.39
C LEU A 178 -32.67 15.44 47.56
#